data_AF-A0A852VDF7-F1
#
_entry.id   AF-A0A852VDF7-F1
#
_cell.length_a   1.000
_cell.length_b   1.000
_cell.length_c   1.000
_cell.angle_alpha   90.00
_cell.angle_beta   90.00
_cell.angle_gamma   90.00
#
_symmetry.space_group_name_H-M   'P 1'
#
loop_
_entity.id
_entity.type
_entity.pdbx_description
1 polymer ?
#
loop_
_entity_poly.entity_id
_entity_poly.type
_entity_poly.pdbx_seq_one_letter_code
_entity_poly.pdbx_strand_id
1 'polypeptide(L)'
;MNRSKGKKTVEVSSNEPCPCESGRKYSACCKKRKFKWVRDSAGNISKEIPMNDEVVEAFRHASAHFEAIFERKPRKNDPILVNKYFTSSADLKREILRAMKQADIRPEIIYAYLQTGRLVTDLKKLTPAEQTKYDTAIAEFRSQVEAGVAIEELIDPETPEKMLNGTLQQVQIIGGYYIETYFNSGISKRKGKEQLDVEFVVAFAFVSFIKSLRSILILLENGISYDANYLVRALYENYLKIKYVYRYPAKAAVFLAQIREMANEDDLTHRSDKTARKEKQLVQMGEYGG
;
A
#
# COMPACT_ATOMS: atom_id res chain seq x y z
N MET A 1 7.31 21.79 30.59
CA MET A 1 7.94 22.91 29.85
C MET A 1 9.46 22.83 30.01
N ASN A 2 10.19 22.46 28.97
CA ASN A 2 11.65 22.59 28.93
C ASN A 2 12.00 23.05 27.53
N ARG A 3 12.30 24.34 27.38
CA ARG A 3 12.70 24.95 26.10
C ARG A 3 14.00 24.27 25.68
N SER A 4 13.96 23.42 24.65
CA SER A 4 15.19 23.00 23.98
C SER A 4 15.91 24.27 23.54
N LYS A 5 17.20 24.39 23.86
CA LYS A 5 18.04 25.49 23.34
C LYS A 5 18.10 25.29 21.82
N GLY A 6 17.13 25.86 21.11
CA GLY A 6 17.09 25.83 19.65
C GLY A 6 18.40 26.41 19.12
N LYS A 7 18.99 25.74 18.12
CA LYS A 7 20.09 26.32 17.33
C LYS A 7 19.66 27.75 16.97
N LYS A 8 20.45 28.76 17.33
CA LYS A 8 20.20 30.13 16.88
C LYS A 8 20.23 30.12 15.36
N THR A 9 19.07 30.34 14.75
CA THR A 9 18.92 30.57 13.32
C THR A 9 18.81 32.06 13.07
N VAL A 10 19.37 32.53 11.97
CA VAL A 10 19.30 33.92 11.53
C VAL A 10 18.66 33.96 10.15
N GLU A 11 17.72 34.88 9.93
CA GLU A 11 17.11 35.06 8.62
C GLU A 11 18.15 35.47 7.58
N VAL A 12 18.06 34.93 6.37
CA VAL A 12 18.95 35.27 5.25
C VAL A 12 18.86 36.78 4.94
N SER A 13 19.99 37.41 4.63
CA SER A 13 20.03 38.85 4.37
C SER A 13 19.24 39.24 3.12
N SER A 14 18.58 40.40 3.18
CA SER A 14 17.77 40.98 2.11
C SER A 14 18.50 41.11 0.77
N ASN A 15 19.81 41.35 0.81
CA ASN A 15 20.64 41.64 -0.36
C ASN A 15 21.31 40.39 -0.93
N GLU A 16 21.30 39.28 -0.19
CA GLU A 16 21.85 38.01 -0.66
C GLU A 16 20.96 37.41 -1.78
N PRO A 17 21.54 36.59 -2.66
CA PRO A 17 20.77 35.79 -3.61
C PRO A 17 19.72 34.94 -2.89
N CYS A 18 18.52 34.85 -3.46
CA CYS A 18 17.45 34.08 -2.85
C CYS A 18 17.76 32.58 -2.89
N PRO A 19 17.67 31.84 -1.77
CA PRO A 19 17.96 30.40 -1.72
C PRO A 19 17.04 29.49 -2.54
N CYS A 20 16.01 30.04 -3.18
CA CYS A 20 15.13 29.28 -4.07
C CYS A 20 15.65 29.24 -5.53
N GLU A 21 16.91 29.62 -5.75
CA GLU A 21 17.62 29.56 -7.04
C GLU A 21 17.00 30.41 -8.16
N SER A 22 16.13 31.37 -7.81
CA SER A 22 15.47 32.25 -8.78
C SER A 22 16.39 33.25 -9.50
N GLY A 23 17.68 33.33 -9.13
CA GLY A 23 18.61 34.38 -9.57
C GLY A 23 18.34 35.79 -9.02
N ARG A 24 17.22 36.00 -8.30
CA ARG A 24 16.84 37.30 -7.71
C ARG A 24 17.36 37.45 -6.27
N LYS A 25 17.51 38.70 -5.80
CA LYS A 25 17.78 39.01 -4.37
C LYS A 25 16.64 38.51 -3.48
N TYR A 26 16.95 38.06 -2.26
CA TYR A 26 15.95 37.53 -1.32
C TYR A 26 14.81 38.52 -1.04
N SER A 27 15.13 39.80 -0.86
CA SER A 27 14.16 40.89 -0.65
C SER A 27 13.12 41.04 -1.77
N ALA A 28 13.53 40.81 -3.01
CA ALA A 28 12.69 40.91 -4.20
C ALA A 28 12.03 39.57 -4.59
N CYS A 29 12.26 38.49 -3.83
CA CYS A 29 11.81 37.15 -4.16
C CYS A 29 10.98 36.53 -3.02
N CYS A 30 11.60 35.72 -2.15
CA CYS A 30 10.87 34.97 -1.14
C CYS A 30 10.61 35.75 0.16
N LYS A 31 11.24 36.92 0.38
CA LYS A 31 11.14 37.63 1.67
C LYS A 31 9.71 38.04 2.06
N LYS A 32 8.84 38.30 1.07
CA LYS A 32 7.43 38.68 1.29
C LYS A 32 6.47 37.47 1.35
N ARG A 33 7.00 36.24 1.29
CA ARG A 33 6.22 35.00 1.33
C ARG A 33 5.87 34.62 2.78
N LYS A 34 4.97 33.65 2.97
CA LYS A 34 4.53 33.17 4.30
C LYS A 34 5.49 32.14 4.93
N PHE A 35 6.77 32.22 4.58
CA PHE A 35 7.84 31.40 5.12
C PHE A 35 9.13 32.22 5.10
N LYS A 36 10.13 31.80 5.87
CA LYS A 36 11.44 32.47 5.92
C LYS A 36 12.54 31.51 5.50
N TRP A 37 13.57 32.06 4.86
CA TRP A 37 14.84 31.34 4.71
C TRP A 37 15.72 31.69 5.90
N VAL A 38 16.19 30.68 6.61
CA VAL A 38 17.03 30.84 7.80
C VAL A 38 18.32 30.06 7.67
N ARG A 39 19.41 30.62 8.19
CA ARG A 39 20.74 30.03 8.23
C ARG A 39 21.06 29.61 9.67
N ASP A 40 21.49 28.37 9.87
CA ASP A 40 21.94 27.89 11.18
C ASP A 40 23.41 28.26 11.45
N SER A 41 23.90 28.02 12.67
CA SER A 41 25.28 28.32 13.05
C SER A 41 26.35 27.56 12.26
N ALA A 42 25.97 26.49 11.56
CA ALA A 42 26.86 25.72 10.70
C ALA A 42 26.79 26.18 9.23
N GLY A 43 26.02 27.23 8.93
CA GLY A 43 25.85 27.79 7.59
C GLY A 43 24.76 27.11 6.76
N ASN A 44 24.07 26.10 7.29
CA ASN A 44 23.02 25.40 6.55
C ASN A 44 21.79 26.29 6.40
N ILE A 45 21.29 26.41 5.17
CA ILE A 45 20.08 27.17 4.86
C ILE A 45 18.88 26.23 4.88
N SER A 46 17.79 26.66 5.53
CA SER A 46 16.55 25.90 5.63
C SER A 46 15.33 26.80 5.48
N LYS A 47 14.22 26.20 5.03
CA LYS A 47 12.92 26.87 4.89
C LYS A 47 12.15 26.72 6.19
N GLU A 48 11.90 27.83 6.88
CA GLU A 48 11.11 27.87 8.11
C GLU A 48 9.66 28.25 7.78
N ILE A 49 8.73 27.34 8.11
CA ILE A 49 7.29 27.52 7.87
C ILE A 49 6.58 27.56 9.22
N PRO A 50 5.83 28.63 9.54
CA PRO A 50 5.02 28.68 10.73
C PRO A 50 3.95 27.58 10.73
N MET A 51 3.88 26.81 11.81
CA MET A 51 2.80 25.85 12.05
C MET A 51 1.58 26.59 12.60
N ASN A 52 0.39 26.23 12.14
CA ASN A 52 -0.86 26.64 12.76
C ASN A 52 -1.22 25.70 13.93
N ASP A 53 -2.23 26.06 14.72
CA ASP A 53 -2.61 25.30 15.92
C ASP A 53 -3.02 23.86 15.60
N GLU A 54 -3.70 23.64 14.47
CA GLU A 54 -4.08 22.31 14.00
C GLU A 54 -2.87 21.41 13.75
N VAL A 55 -1.84 21.91 13.06
CA VAL A 55 -0.60 21.16 12.82
C VAL A 55 0.13 20.92 14.14
N VAL A 56 0.18 21.90 15.04
CA VAL A 56 0.80 21.74 16.37
C VAL A 56 0.10 20.63 17.16
N GLU A 57 -1.23 20.57 17.12
CA GLU A 57 -2.00 19.51 17.77
C GLU A 57 -1.73 18.14 17.14
N ALA A 58 -1.70 18.05 15.81
CA ALA A 58 -1.36 16.81 15.10
C ALA A 58 0.03 16.27 15.49
N PHE A 59 1.04 17.15 15.61
CA PHE A 59 2.39 16.76 16.08
C PHE A 59 2.40 16.35 17.56
N ARG A 60 1.55 16.94 18.39
CA ARG A 60 1.39 16.55 19.80
C ARG A 60 0.80 15.14 19.89
N HIS A 61 -0.26 14.86 19.15
CA HIS A 61 -0.84 13.51 19.07
C HIS A 61 0.16 12.48 18.55
N ALA A 62 0.91 12.80 17.49
CA ALA A 62 1.95 11.91 16.97
C ALA A 62 3.07 11.65 18.01
N SER A 63 3.46 12.67 18.77
CA SER A 63 4.45 12.51 19.84
C SER A 63 3.93 11.66 21.00
N ALA A 64 2.67 11.83 21.39
CA ALA A 64 2.03 10.99 22.40
C ALA A 64 1.92 9.53 21.93
N HIS A 65 1.63 9.30 20.65
CA HIS A 65 1.62 7.97 20.06
C HIS A 65 3.01 7.32 20.09
N PHE A 66 4.05 8.08 19.76
CA PHE A 66 5.44 7.62 19.94
C PHE A 66 5.72 7.23 21.40
N GLU A 67 5.37 8.09 22.36
CA GLU A 67 5.58 7.84 23.79
C GLU A 67 4.83 6.59 24.27
N ALA A 68 3.63 6.33 23.76
CA ALA A 68 2.86 5.14 24.10
C ALA A 68 3.51 3.84 23.59
N ILE A 69 4.16 3.86 22.42
CA ILE A 69 4.82 2.68 21.84
C ILE A 69 6.18 2.43 22.48
N PHE A 70 6.97 3.50 22.69
CA PHE A 70 8.38 3.39 23.09
C PHE A 70 8.63 3.68 24.58
N GLU A 71 7.57 4.03 25.33
CA GLU A 71 7.61 4.38 26.76
C GLU A 71 8.60 5.50 27.11
N ARG A 72 8.93 6.34 26.13
CA ARG A 72 9.87 7.46 26.26
C ARG A 72 9.59 8.55 25.25
N LYS A 73 10.07 9.76 25.55
CA LYS A 73 9.98 10.90 24.62
C LYS A 73 10.84 10.70 23.35
N PRO A 74 10.43 11.26 22.19
CA PRO A 74 11.27 11.32 21.00
C PRO A 74 12.58 12.07 21.25
N ARG A 75 13.68 11.52 20.76
CA ARG A 75 15.01 12.16 20.67
C ARG A 75 15.16 12.86 19.32
N LYS A 76 16.25 13.62 19.15
CA LYS A 76 16.51 14.46 17.96
C LYS A 76 16.38 13.72 16.62
N ASN A 77 16.75 12.44 16.56
CA ASN A 77 16.74 11.66 15.32
C ASN A 77 15.60 10.63 15.26
N ASP A 78 14.71 10.62 16.26
CA ASP A 78 13.59 9.69 16.25
C ASP A 78 12.48 10.17 15.29
N PRO A 79 11.79 9.23 14.61
CA PRO A 79 10.66 9.57 13.76
C PRO A 79 9.44 9.91 14.63
N ILE A 80 8.88 11.11 14.48
CA ILE A 80 7.65 11.50 15.21
C ILE A 80 6.41 10.84 14.59
N LEU A 81 6.34 10.77 13.26
CA LEU A 81 5.22 10.16 12.53
C LEU A 81 5.45 8.67 12.34
N VAL A 82 5.26 7.88 13.40
CA VAL A 82 5.47 6.42 13.40
C VAL A 82 4.49 5.65 12.53
N ASN A 83 3.29 6.21 12.27
CA ASN A 83 2.29 5.56 11.41
C ASN A 83 2.78 5.37 9.97
N LYS A 84 3.83 6.08 9.55
CA LYS A 84 4.46 5.90 8.23
C LYS A 84 4.96 4.48 7.98
N TYR A 85 5.13 3.67 9.03
CA TYR A 85 5.56 2.27 8.91
C TYR A 85 4.43 1.31 8.56
N PHE A 86 3.16 1.73 8.70
CA PHE A 86 1.99 0.92 8.33
C PHE A 86 1.54 1.13 6.88
N THR A 87 2.14 2.06 6.16
CA THR A 87 1.62 2.54 4.88
C THR A 87 2.77 2.86 3.95
N SER A 88 2.80 2.25 2.76
CA SER A 88 3.81 2.58 1.76
C SER A 88 3.57 3.99 1.20
N SER A 89 4.57 4.56 0.51
CA SER A 89 4.39 5.85 -0.18
C SER A 89 3.32 5.80 -1.26
N ALA A 90 3.15 4.65 -1.92
CA ALA A 90 2.09 4.41 -2.89
C ALA A 90 0.72 4.39 -2.20
N ASP A 91 0.59 3.69 -1.07
CA ASP A 91 -0.67 3.63 -0.31
C ASP A 91 -1.09 4.99 0.20
N LEU A 92 -0.14 5.75 0.77
CA LEU A 92 -0.39 7.10 1.23
C LEU A 92 -0.87 8.00 0.09
N LYS A 93 -0.26 7.87 -1.11
CA LYS A 93 -0.70 8.62 -2.29
C LYS A 93 -2.13 8.25 -2.69
N ARG A 94 -2.48 6.96 -2.72
CA ARG A 94 -3.85 6.51 -3.06
C ARG A 94 -4.88 7.00 -2.03
N GLU A 95 -4.59 6.90 -0.74
CA GLU A 95 -5.48 7.40 0.32
C GLU A 95 -5.67 8.92 0.23
N ILE A 96 -4.62 9.68 -0.06
CA ILE A 96 -4.74 11.12 -0.31
C ILE A 96 -5.63 11.39 -1.53
N LEU A 97 -5.45 10.67 -2.64
CA LEU A 97 -6.29 10.84 -3.84
C LEU A 97 -7.76 10.49 -3.57
N ARG A 98 -8.01 9.40 -2.83
CA ARG A 98 -9.35 9.01 -2.40
C ARG A 98 -10.00 10.11 -1.55
N ALA A 99 -9.28 10.64 -0.56
CA ALA A 99 -9.75 11.73 0.28
C ALA A 99 -10.00 13.02 -0.53
N MET A 100 -9.14 13.36 -1.50
CA MET A 100 -9.34 14.51 -2.38
C MET A 100 -10.61 14.37 -3.24
N LYS A 101 -10.84 13.17 -3.82
CA LYS A 101 -12.05 12.87 -4.60
C LYS A 101 -13.32 12.95 -3.72
N GLN A 102 -13.27 12.38 -2.52
CA GLN A 102 -14.39 12.41 -1.57
C GLN A 102 -14.70 13.83 -1.06
N ALA A 103 -13.68 14.68 -0.95
CA ALA A 103 -13.82 16.08 -0.59
C ALA A 103 -14.21 17.00 -1.76
N ASP A 104 -14.55 16.42 -2.93
CA ASP A 104 -14.93 17.14 -4.15
C ASP A 104 -13.88 18.20 -4.56
N ILE A 105 -12.60 17.87 -4.38
CA ILE A 105 -11.52 18.74 -4.81
C ILE A 105 -11.48 18.77 -6.32
N ARG A 106 -11.38 19.98 -6.87
CA ARG A 106 -11.33 20.21 -8.33
C ARG A 106 -10.28 19.31 -9.03
N PRO A 107 -10.60 18.66 -10.15
CA PRO A 107 -9.70 17.75 -10.86
C PRO A 107 -8.33 18.34 -11.20
N GLU A 108 -8.24 19.61 -11.60
CA GLU A 108 -6.97 20.25 -11.92
C GLU A 108 -6.03 20.35 -10.70
N ILE A 109 -6.59 20.45 -9.49
CA ILE A 109 -5.82 20.45 -8.24
C ILE A 109 -5.31 19.04 -7.93
N ILE A 110 -6.13 18.02 -8.16
CA ILE A 110 -5.75 16.61 -8.02
C ILE A 110 -4.61 16.29 -8.99
N TYR A 111 -4.73 16.71 -10.25
CA TYR A 111 -3.67 16.57 -11.26
C TYR A 111 -2.38 17.28 -10.85
N ALA A 112 -2.47 18.53 -10.38
CA ALA A 112 -1.30 19.27 -9.92
C ALA A 112 -0.61 18.58 -8.72
N TYR A 113 -1.37 17.97 -7.80
CA TYR A 113 -0.81 17.14 -6.75
C TYR A 113 -0.10 15.90 -7.30
N LEU A 114 -0.69 15.20 -8.29
CA LEU A 114 -0.08 14.02 -8.91
C LEU A 114 1.28 14.33 -9.55
N GLN A 115 1.39 15.49 -10.21
CA GLN A 115 2.62 15.92 -10.90
C GLN A 115 3.67 16.50 -9.96
N THR A 116 3.25 17.22 -8.90
CA THR A 116 4.19 17.96 -8.04
C THR A 116 4.43 17.35 -6.66
N GLY A 117 3.57 16.42 -6.23
CA GLY A 117 3.56 15.85 -4.88
C GLY A 117 3.13 16.85 -3.79
N ARG A 118 2.50 17.99 -4.14
CA ARG A 118 2.21 19.08 -3.20
C ARG A 118 0.72 19.31 -3.02
N LEU A 119 0.28 19.26 -1.76
CA LEU A 119 -1.04 19.73 -1.33
C LEU A 119 -0.93 21.22 -0.99
N VAL A 120 -1.45 22.07 -1.88
CA VAL A 120 -1.29 23.52 -1.78
C VAL A 120 -2.55 24.15 -1.20
N THR A 121 -2.47 24.60 0.05
CA THR A 121 -3.53 25.39 0.70
C THR A 121 -3.34 26.90 0.57
N ASP A 122 -2.11 27.35 0.30
CA ASP A 122 -1.77 28.75 0.09
C ASP A 122 -0.52 28.89 -0.79
N LEU A 123 -0.67 29.48 -1.97
CA LEU A 123 0.42 29.72 -2.93
C LEU A 123 1.54 30.59 -2.35
N LYS A 124 1.26 31.44 -1.34
CA LYS A 124 2.28 32.25 -0.65
C LYS A 124 3.22 31.41 0.22
N LYS A 125 2.94 30.13 0.45
CA LYS A 125 3.85 29.18 1.10
C LYS A 125 4.83 28.52 0.13
N LEU A 126 4.64 28.69 -1.18
CA LEU A 126 5.53 28.18 -2.22
C LEU A 126 6.59 29.20 -2.61
N THR A 127 7.78 28.70 -2.99
CA THR A 127 8.75 29.50 -3.74
C THR A 127 8.19 29.82 -5.13
N PRO A 128 8.71 30.85 -5.83
CA PRO A 128 8.27 31.13 -7.20
C PRO A 128 8.43 29.94 -8.15
N ALA A 129 9.53 29.18 -8.04
CA ALA A 129 9.75 28.01 -8.88
C ALA A 129 8.76 26.87 -8.56
N GLU A 130 8.46 26.65 -7.28
CA GLU A 130 7.42 25.69 -6.85
C GLU A 130 6.05 26.10 -7.38
N GLN A 131 5.73 27.40 -7.29
CA GLN A 131 4.47 27.94 -7.79
C GLN A 131 4.36 27.79 -9.31
N THR A 132 5.40 28.13 -10.08
CA THR A 132 5.40 27.93 -11.53
C THR A 132 5.17 26.47 -11.90
N LYS A 133 5.84 25.52 -11.25
CA LYS A 133 5.60 24.08 -11.52
C LYS A 133 4.15 23.68 -11.26
N TYR A 134 3.56 24.20 -10.19
CA TYR A 134 2.17 23.95 -9.84
C TYR A 134 1.19 24.54 -10.87
N ASP A 135 1.41 25.80 -11.25
CA ASP A 135 0.60 26.50 -12.25
C ASP A 135 0.73 25.85 -13.64
N THR A 136 1.93 25.39 -14.01
CA THR A 136 2.19 24.63 -15.25
C THR A 136 1.40 23.33 -15.26
N ALA A 137 1.37 22.57 -14.16
CA ALA A 137 0.59 21.33 -14.10
C ALA A 137 -0.92 21.59 -14.28
N ILE A 138 -1.45 22.69 -13.73
CA ILE A 138 -2.84 23.09 -13.94
C ILE A 138 -3.10 23.46 -15.41
N ALA A 139 -2.19 24.21 -16.03
CA ALA A 139 -2.31 24.59 -17.44
C ALA A 139 -2.25 23.36 -18.36
N GLU A 140 -1.36 22.42 -18.05
CA GLU A 140 -1.22 21.15 -18.76
C GLU A 140 -2.50 20.32 -18.69
N PHE A 141 -3.10 20.20 -17.49
CA PHE A 141 -4.39 19.52 -17.31
C PHE A 141 -5.47 20.12 -18.22
N ARG A 142 -5.62 21.45 -18.21
CA ARG A 142 -6.63 22.14 -19.02
C ARG A 142 -6.42 21.91 -20.51
N SER A 143 -5.17 21.99 -20.97
CA SER A 143 -4.80 21.73 -22.36
C SER A 143 -5.18 20.30 -22.80
N GLN A 144 -4.93 19.30 -21.94
CA GLN A 144 -5.28 17.90 -22.26
C GLN A 144 -6.80 17.69 -22.30
N VAL A 145 -7.56 18.30 -21.39
CA VAL A 145 -9.03 18.25 -21.40
C VAL A 145 -9.59 18.94 -22.65
N GLU A 146 -9.06 20.09 -23.03
CA GLU A 146 -9.43 20.79 -24.28
C GLU A 146 -9.12 19.96 -25.53
N ALA A 147 -8.04 19.15 -25.49
CA ALA A 147 -7.70 18.20 -26.54
C ALA A 147 -8.58 16.93 -26.56
N GLY A 148 -9.54 16.80 -25.63
CA GLY A 148 -10.50 15.70 -25.56
C GLY A 148 -10.07 14.50 -24.72
N VAL A 149 -9.00 14.60 -23.93
CA VAL A 149 -8.62 13.56 -22.97
C VAL A 149 -9.62 13.55 -21.83
N ALA A 150 -10.13 12.36 -21.48
CA ALA A 150 -11.06 12.20 -20.37
C ALA A 150 -10.40 12.60 -19.04
N ILE A 151 -11.14 13.30 -18.18
CA ILE A 151 -10.61 13.79 -16.89
C ILE A 151 -10.13 12.62 -16.04
N GLU A 152 -10.86 11.51 -16.06
CA GLU A 152 -10.57 10.30 -15.30
C GLU A 152 -9.19 9.72 -15.63
N GLU A 153 -8.79 9.76 -16.90
CA GLU A 153 -7.47 9.27 -17.34
C GLU A 153 -6.33 10.12 -16.77
N LEU A 154 -6.59 11.40 -16.48
CA LEU A 154 -5.61 12.34 -15.95
C LEU A 154 -5.48 12.24 -14.43
N ILE A 155 -6.58 11.98 -13.72
CA ILE A 155 -6.62 12.01 -12.24
C ILE A 155 -6.75 10.63 -11.58
N ASP A 156 -6.85 9.55 -12.36
CA ASP A 156 -6.94 8.19 -11.87
C ASP A 156 -5.74 7.33 -12.33
N PRO A 157 -4.60 7.44 -11.63
CA PRO A 157 -3.41 6.65 -11.97
C PRO A 157 -3.60 5.14 -11.75
N GLU A 158 -4.69 4.72 -11.08
CA GLU A 158 -5.01 3.30 -10.86
C GLU A 158 -5.67 2.67 -12.10
N THR A 159 -5.92 3.39 -13.19
CA THR A 159 -6.56 2.84 -14.39
C THR A 159 -5.87 1.55 -14.90
N PRO A 160 -4.53 1.46 -14.99
CA PRO A 160 -3.85 0.20 -15.32
C PRO A 160 -4.05 -0.91 -14.28
N GLU A 161 -4.05 -0.58 -12.99
CA GLU A 161 -4.28 -1.54 -11.90
C GLU A 161 -5.74 -2.04 -11.90
N LYS A 162 -6.71 -1.16 -12.18
CA LYS A 162 -8.13 -1.51 -12.35
C LYS A 162 -8.35 -2.41 -13.56
N MET A 163 -7.69 -2.13 -14.68
CA MET A 163 -7.73 -3.01 -15.86
C MET A 163 -7.12 -4.39 -15.56
N LEU A 164 -5.99 -4.42 -14.84
CA LEU A 164 -5.38 -5.67 -14.39
C LEU A 164 -6.32 -6.43 -13.45
N ASN A 165 -6.89 -5.77 -12.45
CA ASN A 165 -7.85 -6.37 -11.52
C ASN A 165 -9.07 -6.93 -12.26
N GLY A 166 -9.63 -6.20 -13.23
CA GLY A 166 -10.72 -6.71 -14.07
C GLY A 166 -10.32 -7.97 -14.84
N THR A 167 -9.12 -7.99 -15.42
CA THR A 167 -8.58 -9.18 -16.12
C THR A 167 -8.38 -10.35 -15.15
N LEU A 168 -7.84 -10.10 -13.96
CA LEU A 168 -7.64 -11.12 -12.93
C LEU A 168 -8.97 -11.68 -12.39
N GLN A 169 -10.00 -10.84 -12.23
CA GLN A 169 -11.35 -11.28 -11.88
C GLN A 169 -11.96 -12.17 -12.96
N GLN A 170 -11.76 -11.87 -14.25
CA GLN A 170 -12.19 -12.75 -15.35
C GLN A 170 -11.51 -14.12 -15.27
N VAL A 171 -10.20 -14.16 -15.00
CA VAL A 171 -9.46 -15.41 -14.79
C VAL A 171 -10.01 -16.18 -13.59
N GLN A 172 -10.38 -15.49 -12.50
CA GLN A 172 -11.01 -16.10 -11.34
C GLN A 172 -12.37 -16.73 -11.67
N ILE A 173 -13.20 -16.05 -12.47
CA ILE A 173 -14.50 -16.56 -12.91
C ILE A 173 -14.33 -17.80 -13.80
N ILE A 174 -13.46 -17.72 -14.80
CA ILE A 174 -13.14 -18.85 -15.69
C ILE A 174 -12.67 -20.04 -14.86
N GLY A 175 -11.83 -19.78 -13.86
CA GLY A 175 -11.31 -20.86 -13.04
C GLY A 175 -12.35 -21.46 -12.08
N GLY A 176 -13.25 -20.65 -11.53
CA GLY A 176 -14.41 -21.13 -10.78
C GLY A 176 -15.30 -22.03 -11.63
N TYR A 177 -15.59 -21.62 -12.87
CA TYR A 177 -16.39 -22.40 -13.81
C TYR A 177 -15.74 -23.74 -14.18
N TYR A 178 -14.40 -23.77 -14.35
CA TYR A 178 -13.66 -25.01 -14.59
C TYR A 178 -13.80 -25.99 -13.41
N ILE A 179 -13.67 -25.50 -12.17
CA ILE A 179 -13.84 -26.34 -10.97
C ILE A 179 -15.28 -26.87 -10.92
N GLU A 180 -16.28 -26.01 -11.08
CA GLU A 180 -17.68 -26.41 -11.02
C GLU A 180 -18.05 -27.42 -12.11
N THR A 181 -17.61 -27.16 -13.35
CA THR A 181 -17.97 -27.99 -14.50
C THR A 181 -17.20 -29.30 -14.53
N TYR A 182 -15.89 -29.31 -14.28
CA TYR A 182 -15.07 -30.50 -14.50
C TYR A 182 -14.76 -31.28 -13.22
N PHE A 183 -14.74 -30.62 -12.06
CA PHE A 183 -14.41 -31.29 -10.80
C PHE A 183 -15.66 -31.82 -10.09
N ASN A 184 -16.69 -30.98 -9.93
CA ASN A 184 -17.91 -31.40 -9.23
C ASN A 184 -18.77 -32.37 -10.05
N SER A 185 -18.67 -32.35 -11.39
CA SER A 185 -19.43 -33.25 -12.27
C SER A 185 -18.64 -34.46 -12.80
N GLY A 186 -17.30 -34.41 -12.79
CA GLY A 186 -16.42 -35.29 -13.58
C GLY A 186 -15.74 -36.44 -12.84
N ILE A 187 -15.55 -36.35 -11.51
CA ILE A 187 -14.85 -37.41 -10.73
C ILE A 187 -15.62 -38.75 -10.76
N SER A 188 -16.92 -38.71 -11.02
CA SER A 188 -17.78 -39.91 -11.05
C SER A 188 -17.73 -40.72 -12.35
N LYS A 189 -16.97 -40.34 -13.41
CA LYS A 189 -17.17 -40.96 -14.74
C LYS A 189 -15.93 -41.45 -15.54
N ARG A 190 -14.70 -41.50 -15.00
CA ARG A 190 -13.51 -41.91 -15.79
C ARG A 190 -12.80 -43.17 -15.30
N LYS A 191 -12.27 -43.95 -16.27
CA LYS A 191 -11.58 -45.26 -16.09
C LYS A 191 -10.05 -45.05 -16.00
N GLY A 192 -9.43 -45.56 -14.93
CA GLY A 192 -7.97 -45.68 -14.75
C GLY A 192 -7.39 -44.83 -13.60
N LYS A 193 -6.62 -45.46 -12.69
CA LYS A 193 -6.10 -44.82 -11.46
C LYS A 193 -5.12 -43.66 -11.74
N GLU A 194 -4.20 -43.82 -12.69
CA GLU A 194 -3.23 -42.75 -13.05
C GLU A 194 -3.89 -41.51 -13.65
N GLN A 195 -4.96 -41.69 -14.44
CA GLN A 195 -5.66 -40.57 -15.07
C GLN A 195 -6.47 -39.77 -14.05
N LEU A 196 -7.09 -40.48 -13.08
CA LEU A 196 -7.71 -39.87 -11.90
C LEU A 196 -6.68 -39.11 -11.03
N ASP A 197 -5.48 -39.65 -10.88
CA ASP A 197 -4.40 -39.03 -10.11
C ASP A 197 -3.90 -37.73 -10.75
N VAL A 198 -3.72 -37.69 -12.07
CA VAL A 198 -3.37 -36.47 -12.82
C VAL A 198 -4.47 -35.42 -12.72
N GLU A 199 -5.73 -35.81 -12.95
CA GLU A 199 -6.87 -34.90 -12.88
C GLU A 199 -7.02 -34.29 -11.48
N PHE A 200 -6.81 -35.09 -10.43
CA PHE A 200 -6.84 -34.60 -9.06
C PHE A 200 -5.72 -33.59 -8.77
N VAL A 201 -4.47 -33.86 -9.19
CA VAL A 201 -3.34 -32.93 -8.98
C VAL A 201 -3.57 -31.62 -9.74
N VAL A 202 -4.04 -31.69 -10.98
CA VAL A 202 -4.38 -30.51 -11.78
C VAL A 202 -5.48 -29.71 -11.09
N ALA A 203 -6.56 -30.36 -10.66
CA ALA A 203 -7.65 -29.69 -9.98
C ALA A 203 -7.22 -29.05 -8.66
N PHE A 204 -6.41 -29.74 -7.86
CA PHE A 204 -5.88 -29.20 -6.61
C PHE A 204 -4.99 -27.97 -6.84
N ALA A 205 -4.08 -28.04 -7.82
CA ALA A 205 -3.25 -26.90 -8.21
C ALA A 205 -4.09 -25.72 -8.71
N PHE A 206 -5.21 -26.00 -9.37
CA PHE A 206 -6.12 -24.99 -9.88
C PHE A 206 -6.99 -24.35 -8.79
N VAL A 207 -7.47 -25.13 -7.81
CA VAL A 207 -8.13 -24.60 -6.60
C VAL A 207 -7.16 -23.71 -5.81
N SER A 208 -5.91 -24.14 -5.65
CA SER A 208 -4.85 -23.36 -5.01
C SER A 208 -4.59 -22.05 -5.77
N PHE A 209 -4.48 -22.12 -7.10
CA PHE A 209 -4.35 -20.95 -7.97
C PHE A 209 -5.48 -19.94 -7.75
N ILE A 210 -6.74 -20.39 -7.71
CA ILE A 210 -7.90 -19.50 -7.52
C ILE A 210 -7.92 -18.88 -6.11
N LYS A 211 -7.56 -19.64 -5.07
CA LYS A 211 -7.45 -19.10 -3.70
C LYS A 211 -6.34 -18.06 -3.60
N SER A 212 -5.15 -18.33 -4.15
CA SER A 212 -4.04 -17.38 -4.19
C SER A 212 -4.42 -16.12 -4.97
N LEU A 213 -5.10 -16.26 -6.12
CA LEU A 213 -5.55 -15.14 -6.93
C LEU A 213 -6.57 -14.28 -6.17
N ARG A 214 -7.51 -14.89 -5.45
CA ARG A 214 -8.46 -14.18 -4.59
C ARG A 214 -7.75 -13.39 -3.49
N SER A 215 -6.76 -14.00 -2.82
CA SER A 215 -5.97 -13.32 -1.79
C SER A 215 -5.18 -12.15 -2.38
N ILE A 216 -4.58 -12.31 -3.56
CA ILE A 216 -3.89 -11.24 -4.29
C ILE A 216 -4.85 -10.07 -4.55
N LEU A 217 -6.05 -10.35 -5.10
CA LEU A 217 -7.04 -9.31 -5.38
C LEU A 217 -7.44 -8.53 -4.12
N ILE A 218 -7.69 -9.22 -3.00
CA ILE A 218 -8.00 -8.58 -1.71
C ILE A 218 -6.83 -7.73 -1.24
N LEU A 219 -5.59 -8.23 -1.31
CA LEU A 219 -4.41 -7.46 -0.91
C LEU A 219 -4.22 -6.22 -1.77
N LEU A 220 -4.43 -6.33 -3.08
CA LEU A 220 -4.36 -5.20 -4.00
C LEU A 220 -5.46 -4.16 -3.72
N GLU A 221 -6.70 -4.59 -3.48
CA GLU A 221 -7.81 -3.70 -3.07
C GLU A 221 -7.51 -2.94 -1.78
N ASN A 222 -6.77 -3.55 -0.85
CA ASN A 222 -6.34 -2.94 0.40
C ASN A 222 -4.97 -2.24 0.31
N GLY A 223 -4.34 -2.21 -0.87
CA GLY A 223 -3.06 -1.55 -1.09
C GLY A 223 -1.80 -2.32 -0.73
N ILE A 224 -1.95 -3.53 -0.23
CA ILE A 224 -0.86 -4.34 0.31
C ILE A 224 -0.11 -5.05 -0.83
N SER A 225 0.48 -4.26 -1.72
CA SER A 225 1.09 -4.71 -2.98
C SER A 225 2.35 -5.54 -2.80
N TYR A 226 3.10 -5.32 -1.71
CA TYR A 226 4.31 -6.10 -1.41
C TYR A 226 3.97 -7.56 -1.08
N ASP A 227 2.96 -7.79 -0.23
CA ASP A 227 2.53 -9.14 0.12
C ASP A 227 1.79 -9.82 -1.04
N ALA A 228 1.09 -9.04 -1.87
CA ALA A 228 0.52 -9.55 -3.12
C ALA A 228 1.59 -10.13 -4.05
N ASN A 229 2.75 -9.48 -4.19
CA ASN A 229 3.85 -9.98 -5.01
C ASN A 229 4.41 -11.32 -4.51
N TYR A 230 4.42 -11.56 -3.20
CA TYR A 230 4.85 -12.85 -2.65
C TYR A 230 3.93 -13.99 -3.14
N LEU A 231 2.62 -13.73 -3.23
CA LEU A 231 1.64 -14.71 -3.70
C LEU A 231 1.68 -14.96 -5.21
N VAL A 232 2.21 -14.02 -6.02
CA VAL A 232 2.38 -14.21 -7.47
C VAL A 232 3.30 -15.41 -7.76
N ARG A 233 4.31 -15.64 -6.91
CA ARG A 233 5.18 -16.82 -7.03
C ARG A 233 4.38 -18.12 -6.91
N ALA A 234 3.44 -18.19 -5.98
CA ALA A 234 2.58 -19.36 -5.82
C ALA A 234 1.71 -19.64 -7.06
N LEU A 235 1.22 -18.58 -7.73
CA LEU A 235 0.50 -18.73 -9.01
C LEU A 235 1.38 -19.35 -10.09
N TYR A 236 2.63 -18.87 -10.22
CA TYR A 236 3.58 -19.40 -11.20
C TYR A 236 3.96 -20.85 -10.91
N GLU A 237 4.19 -21.19 -9.64
CA GLU A 237 4.50 -22.56 -9.23
C GLU A 237 3.33 -23.52 -9.51
N ASN A 238 2.08 -23.09 -9.30
CA ASN A 238 0.89 -23.88 -9.65
C ASN A 238 0.78 -24.09 -11.17
N TYR A 239 1.04 -23.08 -11.99
CA TYR A 239 1.10 -23.21 -13.45
C TYR A 239 2.17 -24.23 -13.89
N LEU A 240 3.38 -24.15 -13.33
CA LEU A 240 4.46 -25.09 -13.64
C LEU A 240 4.08 -26.53 -13.25
N LYS A 241 3.46 -26.73 -12.08
CA LYS A 241 2.98 -28.05 -11.63
C LYS A 241 1.98 -28.64 -12.62
N ILE A 242 0.97 -27.86 -13.04
CA ILE A 242 -0.02 -28.30 -14.02
C ILE A 242 0.68 -28.72 -15.32
N LYS A 243 1.52 -27.85 -15.89
CA LYS A 243 2.24 -28.13 -17.14
C LYS A 243 3.14 -29.35 -17.05
N TYR A 244 3.82 -29.52 -15.92
CA TYR A 244 4.74 -30.64 -15.69
C TYR A 244 3.99 -31.97 -15.61
N VAL A 245 2.88 -32.04 -14.86
CA VAL A 245 2.11 -33.28 -14.70
C VAL A 245 1.38 -33.68 -15.99
N TYR A 246 0.91 -32.72 -16.78
CA TYR A 246 0.38 -33.01 -18.11
C TYR A 246 1.42 -33.62 -19.06
N ARG A 247 2.68 -33.14 -18.98
CA ARG A 247 3.78 -33.66 -19.80
C ARG A 247 4.33 -34.99 -19.27
N TYR A 248 4.26 -35.23 -17.97
CA TYR A 248 4.78 -36.41 -17.30
C TYR A 248 3.75 -37.01 -16.32
N PRO A 249 2.68 -37.67 -16.81
CA PRO A 249 1.57 -38.18 -16.00
C PRO A 249 1.98 -39.05 -14.81
N ALA A 250 2.95 -39.95 -15.00
CA ALA A 250 3.45 -40.84 -13.94
C ALA A 250 4.06 -40.10 -12.72
N LYS A 251 4.41 -38.82 -12.88
CA LYS A 251 4.92 -37.98 -11.77
C LYS A 251 3.81 -37.40 -10.90
N ALA A 252 2.54 -37.54 -11.27
CA ALA A 252 1.40 -37.10 -10.44
C ALA A 252 1.45 -37.71 -9.03
N ALA A 253 1.88 -38.97 -8.90
CA ALA A 253 1.99 -39.68 -7.63
C ALA A 253 2.88 -38.97 -6.59
N VAL A 254 3.95 -38.30 -7.04
CA VAL A 254 4.86 -37.55 -6.16
C VAL A 254 4.15 -36.34 -5.55
N PHE A 255 3.39 -35.60 -6.37
CA PHE A 255 2.63 -34.46 -5.89
C PHE A 255 1.44 -34.89 -5.03
N LEU A 256 0.82 -36.02 -5.32
CA LEU A 256 -0.24 -36.59 -4.47
C LEU A 256 0.25 -36.92 -3.07
N ALA A 257 1.46 -37.47 -2.94
CA ALA A 257 2.06 -37.74 -1.63
C ALA A 257 2.23 -36.44 -0.83
N GLN A 258 2.79 -35.39 -1.46
CA GLN A 258 2.96 -34.07 -0.83
C GLN A 258 1.62 -33.42 -0.44
N ILE A 259 0.60 -33.51 -1.31
CA ILE A 259 -0.74 -32.97 -1.01
C ILE A 259 -1.36 -33.69 0.18
N ARG A 260 -1.20 -35.01 0.28
CA ARG A 260 -1.72 -35.81 1.41
C ARG A 260 -0.98 -35.51 2.71
N GLU A 261 0.33 -35.28 2.66
CA GLU A 261 1.11 -34.86 3.84
C GLU A 261 0.63 -33.50 4.37
N MET A 262 0.44 -32.50 3.49
CA MET A 262 -0.09 -31.20 3.88
C MET A 262 -1.50 -31.29 4.48
N ALA A 263 -2.39 -32.12 3.89
CA ALA A 263 -3.74 -32.30 4.40
C ALA A 263 -3.79 -33.01 5.78
N ASN A 264 -2.81 -33.87 6.07
CA ASN A 264 -2.70 -34.53 7.36
C ASN A 264 -2.13 -33.60 8.46
N GLU A 265 -1.28 -32.63 8.11
CA GLU A 265 -0.81 -31.60 9.04
C GLU A 265 -1.92 -30.63 9.47
N ASP A 266 -2.83 -30.27 8.55
CA ASP A 266 -4.02 -29.47 8.87
C ASP A 266 -5.01 -30.21 9.79
N ASP A 267 -5.11 -31.55 9.69
CA ASP A 267 -5.97 -32.35 10.59
C ASP A 267 -5.33 -32.55 11.98
N LEU A 268 -4.01 -32.51 12.08
CA LEU A 268 -3.27 -32.54 13.36
C LEU A 268 -3.41 -31.24 14.15
N THR A 269 -3.43 -30.08 13.48
CA THR A 269 -3.68 -28.78 14.12
C THR A 269 -5.13 -28.62 14.59
N HIS A 270 -6.11 -29.18 13.88
CA HIS A 270 -7.50 -29.23 14.36
C HIS A 270 -7.75 -30.26 15.47
N ARG A 271 -7.00 -31.37 15.50
CA ARG A 271 -7.06 -32.33 16.61
C ARG A 271 -6.44 -31.76 17.88
N SER A 272 -5.29 -31.11 17.82
CA SER A 272 -4.66 -30.50 19.00
C SER A 272 -5.55 -29.42 19.64
N ASP A 273 -6.29 -28.66 18.83
CA ASP A 273 -7.19 -27.62 19.31
C ASP A 273 -8.48 -28.19 19.97
N LYS A 274 -8.96 -29.35 19.49
CA LYS A 274 -10.06 -30.10 20.15
C LYS A 274 -9.60 -30.74 21.47
N THR A 275 -8.37 -31.25 21.54
CA THR A 275 -7.81 -31.82 22.78
C THR A 275 -7.59 -30.72 23.82
N ALA A 276 -7.06 -29.56 23.42
CA ALA A 276 -6.87 -28.39 24.29
C ALA A 276 -8.19 -27.80 24.81
N ARG A 277 -9.27 -27.81 23.99
CA ARG A 277 -10.62 -27.42 24.45
C ARG A 277 -11.22 -28.41 25.44
N LYS A 278 -10.99 -29.71 25.28
CA LYS A 278 -11.44 -30.75 26.23
C LYS A 278 -10.71 -30.66 27.56
N GLU A 279 -9.39 -30.43 27.55
CA GLU A 279 -8.61 -30.25 28.78
C GLU A 279 -9.02 -28.98 29.53
N LYS A 280 -9.28 -27.87 28.83
CA LYS A 280 -9.82 -26.65 29.46
C LYS A 280 -11.21 -26.85 30.07
N GLN A 281 -12.10 -27.62 29.44
CA GLN A 281 -13.42 -27.93 29.99
C GLN A 281 -13.35 -28.86 31.23
N LEU A 282 -12.42 -29.82 31.24
CA LEU A 282 -12.20 -30.72 32.38
C LEU A 282 -11.61 -29.98 33.60
N VAL A 283 -10.72 -29.02 33.39
CA VAL A 283 -10.19 -28.17 34.47
C VAL A 283 -11.28 -27.25 35.04
N GLN A 284 -12.12 -26.66 34.19
CA GLN A 284 -13.23 -25.80 34.62
C GLN A 284 -14.34 -26.54 35.37
N MET A 285 -14.52 -27.84 35.12
CA MET A 285 -15.46 -28.69 35.85
C MET A 285 -14.89 -29.27 37.15
N GLY A 286 -13.56 -29.29 37.32
CA GLY A 286 -12.90 -29.72 38.56
C GLY A 286 -12.87 -28.64 39.65
N GLU A 287 -12.88 -27.36 39.26
CA GLU A 287 -12.83 -26.22 40.21
C GLU A 287 -14.19 -25.87 40.85
N TYR A 288 -15.28 -26.52 40.45
CA TYR A 288 -16.62 -26.38 41.04
C TYR A 288 -17.07 -27.60 41.88
N GLY A 289 -16.17 -28.54 42.15
CA GLY A 289 -16.48 -29.83 42.80
C GLY A 289 -15.53 -30.24 43.91
N GLY A 290 -14.93 -29.30 44.65
CA GLY A 290 -14.08 -29.53 45.81
C GLY A 290 -14.37 -28.55 46.93
#